data_AF-A0AAI8Z0Q0-F1
#
_entry.id   AF-A0AAI8Z0Q0-F1
#
_cell.length_a   1.000
_cell.length_b   1.000
_cell.length_c   1.000
_cell.angle_alpha   90.00
_cell.angle_beta   90.00
_cell.angle_gamma   90.00
#
_symmetry.space_group_name_H-M   'P 1'
#
loop_
_entity.id
_entity.type
_entity.pdbx_description
1 polymer ?
#
loop_
_entity_poly.entity_id
_entity_poly.type
_entity_poly.pdbx_seq_one_letter_code
_entity_poly.pdbx_strand_id
1 'polypeptide(L)'
;MATLSLRSHFAHLPPPAECLAILLGSAELLLFGLGGLTDPKAFAAGYGLPITSSSPTPEPQPQPPASDPEPLPPPQPKALIRALCARNLQNGALLLTFALYTRDRRSLGFAVLLGLITTVADTVIVWKSGVRDLVVGHAVGVVNCLAVGGGLLLWGRGDAWW
;
A
#
# COMPACT_ATOMS: atom_id res chain seq x y z
N MET A 1 29.92 -33.77 -15.86
CA MET A 1 29.69 -32.49 -15.16
C MET A 1 28.78 -31.64 -16.02
N ALA A 2 27.51 -31.53 -15.66
CA ALA A 2 26.51 -30.78 -16.42
C ALA A 2 25.84 -29.75 -15.50
N THR A 3 26.37 -28.52 -15.49
CA THR A 3 25.85 -27.38 -14.70
C THR A 3 25.53 -26.18 -15.60
N LEU A 4 25.09 -26.41 -16.84
CA LEU A 4 24.94 -25.34 -17.84
C LEU A 4 23.54 -25.13 -18.43
N SER A 5 22.48 -25.78 -17.95
CA SER A 5 21.16 -25.68 -18.61
C SER A 5 20.12 -24.78 -17.95
N LEU A 6 20.26 -24.39 -16.67
CA LEU A 6 19.25 -23.55 -16.01
C LEU A 6 19.45 -22.04 -16.29
N ARG A 7 20.70 -21.58 -16.38
CA ARG A 7 21.00 -20.16 -16.63
C ARG A 7 20.46 -19.62 -17.95
N SER A 8 20.37 -20.44 -19.00
CA SER A 8 19.91 -19.96 -20.32
C SER A 8 18.41 -19.68 -20.40
N HIS A 9 17.59 -20.37 -19.59
CA HIS A 9 16.14 -20.15 -19.58
C HIS A 9 15.72 -18.94 -18.74
N PHE A 10 16.48 -18.62 -17.67
CA PHE A 10 16.21 -17.46 -16.82
C PHE A 10 16.94 -16.19 -17.27
N ALA A 11 17.86 -16.27 -18.24
CA ALA A 11 18.64 -15.12 -18.73
C ALA A 11 17.79 -13.95 -19.25
N HIS A 12 16.56 -14.21 -19.68
CA HIS A 12 15.66 -13.19 -20.24
C HIS A 12 14.52 -12.77 -19.29
N LEU A 13 14.38 -13.44 -18.15
CA LEU A 13 13.35 -13.08 -17.17
C LEU A 13 13.85 -11.94 -16.26
N PRO A 14 12.97 -11.06 -15.78
CA PRO A 14 13.36 -10.10 -14.76
C PRO A 14 13.80 -10.85 -13.48
N PRO A 15 14.78 -10.32 -12.73
CA PRO A 15 15.10 -10.78 -11.39
C PRO A 15 13.84 -10.95 -10.53
N PRO A 16 13.77 -11.93 -9.62
CA PRO A 16 12.57 -12.21 -8.84
C PRO A 16 12.08 -10.99 -8.04
N ALA A 17 13.01 -10.17 -7.54
CA ALA A 17 12.68 -8.93 -6.84
C ALA A 17 11.99 -7.89 -7.74
N GLU A 18 12.34 -7.80 -9.03
CA GLU A 18 11.63 -6.95 -10.01
C GLU A 18 10.22 -7.49 -10.25
N CYS A 19 10.05 -8.81 -10.41
CA CYS A 19 8.73 -9.44 -10.55
C CYS A 19 7.83 -9.19 -9.32
N LEU A 20 8.36 -9.38 -8.12
CA LEU A 20 7.63 -9.11 -6.88
C LEU A 20 7.26 -7.63 -6.75
N ALA A 21 8.13 -6.72 -7.17
CA ALA A 21 7.82 -5.29 -7.16
C ALA A 21 6.74 -4.91 -8.19
N ILE A 22 6.68 -5.58 -9.34
CA ILE A 22 5.57 -5.41 -10.30
C ILE A 22 4.26 -5.88 -9.66
N LEU A 23 4.26 -7.03 -8.99
CA LEU A 23 3.08 -7.54 -8.30
C LEU A 23 2.64 -6.59 -7.18
N LEU A 24 3.58 -6.06 -6.40
CA LEU A 24 3.30 -5.06 -5.37
C LEU A 24 2.71 -3.78 -5.98
N GLY A 25 3.33 -3.22 -7.02
CA GLY A 25 2.81 -2.04 -7.72
C GLY A 25 1.42 -2.28 -8.32
N SER A 26 1.16 -3.49 -8.81
CA SER A 26 -0.16 -3.88 -9.32
C SER A 26 -1.20 -3.99 -8.21
N ALA A 27 -0.84 -4.55 -7.05
CA ALA A 27 -1.73 -4.64 -5.90
C ALA A 27 -2.07 -3.25 -5.34
N GLU A 28 -1.07 -2.37 -5.21
CA GLU A 28 -1.25 -0.96 -4.80
C GLU A 28 -2.19 -0.21 -5.73
N LEU A 29 -1.99 -0.35 -7.04
CA LEU A 29 -2.82 0.32 -8.03
C LEU A 29 -4.25 -0.23 -8.06
N LEU A 30 -4.39 -1.55 -8.16
CA LEU A 30 -5.67 -2.19 -8.48
C LEU A 30 -6.48 -2.50 -7.22
N LEU A 31 -5.90 -3.18 -6.24
CA LEU A 31 -6.63 -3.67 -5.07
C LEU A 31 -6.81 -2.54 -4.05
N PHE A 32 -5.71 -1.88 -3.67
CA PHE A 32 -5.74 -0.87 -2.62
C PHE A 32 -6.12 0.52 -3.13
N GLY A 33 -5.79 0.84 -4.38
CA GLY A 33 -6.18 2.08 -5.05
C GLY A 33 -7.60 2.01 -5.60
N LEU A 34 -7.75 1.40 -6.78
CA LEU A 34 -9.05 1.36 -7.48
C LEU A 34 -10.13 0.62 -6.68
N GLY A 35 -9.82 -0.55 -6.11
CA GLY A 35 -10.76 -1.33 -5.30
C GLY A 35 -11.25 -0.58 -4.06
N GLY A 36 -10.36 0.17 -3.40
CA GLY A 36 -10.74 0.98 -2.25
C GLY A 36 -11.52 2.25 -2.61
N LEU A 37 -11.30 2.81 -3.80
CA LEU A 37 -12.12 3.92 -4.31
C LEU A 37 -13.56 3.50 -4.63
N THR A 38 -13.74 2.29 -5.16
CA THR A 38 -15.07 1.74 -5.51
C THR A 38 -15.84 1.30 -4.27
N ASP A 39 -15.19 0.61 -3.33
CA ASP A 39 -15.80 0.20 -2.05
C ASP A 39 -14.94 0.60 -0.82
N PRO A 40 -15.07 1.84 -0.34
CA PRO A 40 -14.36 2.31 0.85
C PRO A 40 -14.72 1.54 2.12
N LYS A 41 -15.92 0.95 2.20
CA LYS A 41 -16.35 0.21 3.40
C LYS A 41 -15.64 -1.14 3.47
N ALA A 42 -15.62 -1.88 2.36
CA ALA A 42 -14.91 -3.14 2.26
C ALA A 42 -13.40 -2.94 2.47
N PHE A 43 -12.82 -1.89 1.88
CA PHE A 43 -11.43 -1.52 2.12
C PHE A 43 -11.14 -1.30 3.60
N ALA A 44 -11.94 -0.47 4.27
CA ALA A 44 -11.74 -0.15 5.68
C ALA A 44 -11.88 -1.39 6.59
N ALA A 45 -12.83 -2.29 6.28
CA ALA A 45 -12.98 -3.55 6.98
C ALA A 45 -11.76 -4.47 6.79
N GLY A 46 -11.28 -4.64 5.56
CA GLY A 46 -10.09 -5.45 5.25
C GLY A 46 -8.79 -4.86 5.81
N TYR A 47 -8.71 -3.53 5.92
CA TYR A 47 -7.59 -2.83 6.52
C TYR A 47 -7.56 -2.97 8.06
N GLY A 48 -8.72 -3.24 8.68
CA GLY A 48 -8.86 -3.39 10.14
C GLY A 48 -9.38 -2.14 10.87
N LEU A 49 -10.00 -1.22 10.13
CA LEU A 49 -10.61 0.01 10.65
C LEU A 49 -12.06 0.16 10.12
N PRO A 50 -12.99 -0.76 10.46
CA PRO A 50 -14.33 -0.75 9.89
C PRO A 50 -15.08 0.56 10.23
N ILE A 51 -15.66 1.18 9.20
CA ILE A 51 -16.49 2.37 9.37
C ILE A 51 -17.96 1.98 9.56
N THR A 52 -18.51 2.26 10.75
CA THR A 52 -19.96 2.16 10.98
C THR A 52 -20.67 3.33 10.28
N SER A 53 -21.81 3.04 9.65
CA SER A 53 -22.57 4.07 8.91
C SER A 53 -23.36 5.02 9.81
N SER A 54 -23.23 4.90 11.13
CA SER A 54 -23.85 5.78 12.10
C SER A 54 -23.04 7.05 12.26
N SER A 55 -23.14 7.97 11.30
CA SER A 55 -23.15 9.37 11.75
C SER A 55 -24.33 9.51 12.69
N PRO A 56 -24.17 10.01 13.93
CA PRO A 56 -25.32 10.41 14.71
C PRO A 56 -26.11 11.40 13.85
N THR A 57 -27.38 11.08 13.59
CA THR A 57 -28.36 12.07 13.15
C THR A 57 -28.17 13.27 14.07
N PRO A 58 -27.91 14.49 13.55
CA PRO A 58 -27.92 15.66 14.40
C PRO A 58 -29.30 15.70 15.03
N GLU A 59 -29.39 15.48 16.34
CA GLU A 59 -30.58 15.89 17.08
C GLU A 59 -30.79 17.38 16.76
N PRO A 60 -32.02 17.84 16.52
CA PRO A 60 -32.28 19.26 16.29
C PRO A 60 -31.84 20.05 17.54
N GLN A 61 -30.62 20.56 17.54
CA GLN A 61 -30.19 21.51 18.57
C GLN A 61 -30.88 22.85 18.29
N PRO A 62 -31.36 23.56 19.32
CA PRO A 62 -31.90 24.90 19.17
C PRO A 62 -30.87 25.78 18.47
N GLN A 63 -31.27 26.49 17.42
CA GLN A 63 -30.41 27.41 16.67
C GLN A 63 -29.65 28.35 17.62
N PRO A 64 -28.31 28.33 17.65
CA PRO A 64 -27.55 29.37 18.32
C PRO A 64 -27.64 30.68 17.51
N PRO A 65 -27.56 31.85 18.17
CA PRO A 65 -27.64 33.15 17.51
C PRO A 65 -26.54 33.31 16.45
N ALA A 66 -26.91 33.95 15.34
CA ALA A 66 -26.07 34.17 14.18
C ALA A 66 -24.84 35.05 14.50
N SER A 67 -23.72 34.44 14.91
CA SER A 67 -22.43 35.14 15.03
C SER A 67 -21.21 34.22 14.93
N ASP A 68 -21.34 32.92 15.12
CA ASP A 68 -20.18 32.01 15.05
C ASP A 68 -19.99 31.45 13.63
N PRO A 69 -18.75 31.37 13.12
CA PRO A 69 -18.48 30.65 11.89
C PRO A 69 -18.98 29.21 12.01
N GLU A 70 -19.80 28.80 11.06
CA GLU A 70 -20.40 27.47 11.03
C GLU A 70 -19.29 26.40 11.22
N PRO A 71 -19.41 25.51 12.22
CA PRO A 71 -18.42 24.47 12.43
C PRO A 71 -18.30 23.63 11.16
N LEU A 72 -17.07 23.50 10.62
CA LEU A 72 -16.81 22.62 9.49
C LEU A 72 -17.39 21.23 9.80
N PRO A 73 -18.22 20.65 8.90
CA PRO A 73 -18.79 19.35 9.14
C PRO A 73 -17.67 18.33 9.40
N PRO A 74 -17.87 17.37 10.32
CA PRO A 74 -16.86 16.39 10.63
C PRO A 74 -16.43 15.65 9.35
N PRO A 75 -15.13 15.43 9.12
CA PRO A 75 -14.65 14.78 7.92
C PRO A 75 -15.31 13.40 7.78
N GLN A 76 -16.01 13.20 6.66
CA GLN A 76 -16.70 11.94 6.43
C GLN A 76 -15.66 10.82 6.31
N PRO A 77 -15.72 9.75 7.13
CA PRO A 77 -14.72 8.68 7.13
C PRO A 77 -14.47 8.08 5.74
N LYS A 78 -15.52 8.00 4.91
CA LYS A 78 -15.44 7.55 3.52
C LYS A 78 -14.57 8.45 2.63
N ALA A 79 -14.63 9.76 2.81
CA ALA A 79 -13.83 10.71 2.03
C ALA A 79 -12.34 10.57 2.38
N LEU A 80 -12.03 10.39 3.67
CA LEU A 80 -10.66 10.13 4.11
C LEU A 80 -10.12 8.81 3.56
N ILE A 81 -10.92 7.74 3.60
CA ILE A 81 -10.54 6.45 3.00
C ILE A 81 -10.27 6.60 1.50
N ARG A 82 -11.14 7.30 0.76
CA ARG A 82 -10.91 7.55 -0.67
C ARG A 82 -9.62 8.32 -0.93
N ALA A 83 -9.29 9.31 -0.09
CA ALA A 83 -8.03 10.04 -0.20
C ALA A 83 -6.81 9.13 0.06
N LEU A 84 -6.90 8.19 1.01
CA LEU A 84 -5.87 7.17 1.23
C LEU A 84 -5.75 6.23 0.01
N CYS A 85 -6.87 5.77 -0.55
CA CYS A 85 -6.87 4.92 -1.74
C CYS A 85 -6.26 5.64 -2.96
N ALA A 86 -6.51 6.95 -3.12
CA ALA A 86 -5.85 7.74 -4.16
C ALA A 86 -4.32 7.79 -4.00
N ARG A 87 -3.79 7.78 -2.77
CA ARG A 87 -2.35 7.68 -2.52
C ARG A 87 -1.80 6.31 -2.90
N ASN A 88 -2.53 5.23 -2.65
CA ASN A 88 -2.16 3.89 -3.10
C ASN A 88 -2.15 3.79 -4.64
N LEU A 89 -3.12 4.44 -5.30
CA LEU A 89 -3.15 4.54 -6.76
C LEU A 89 -1.89 5.25 -7.29
N GLN A 90 -1.51 6.38 -6.69
CA GLN A 90 -0.29 7.11 -7.03
C GLN A 90 0.97 6.25 -6.78
N ASN A 91 1.06 5.59 -5.62
CA ASN A 91 2.18 4.73 -5.26
C ASN A 91 2.32 3.55 -6.24
N GLY A 92 1.22 2.86 -6.55
CA GLY A 92 1.20 1.77 -7.52
C GLY A 92 1.65 2.22 -8.91
N ALA A 93 1.16 3.37 -9.38
CA ALA A 93 1.60 3.96 -10.65
C ALA A 93 3.10 4.29 -10.65
N LEU A 94 3.64 4.83 -9.56
CA LEU A 94 5.06 5.12 -9.42
C LEU A 94 5.91 3.85 -9.46
N LEU A 95 5.53 2.83 -8.70
CA LEU A 95 6.22 1.53 -8.68
C LEU A 95 6.22 0.89 -10.07
N LEU A 96 5.07 0.86 -10.75
CA LEU A 96 4.97 0.29 -12.10
C LEU A 96 5.75 1.13 -13.12
N THR A 97 5.84 2.44 -12.95
CA THR A 97 6.68 3.30 -13.80
C THR A 97 8.15 2.92 -13.65
N PHE A 98 8.64 2.78 -12.41
CA PHE A 98 10.03 2.37 -12.19
C PHE A 98 10.31 0.94 -12.64
N ALA A 99 9.35 0.03 -12.50
CA ALA A 99 9.53 -1.38 -12.84
C ALA A 99 9.42 -1.65 -14.35
N LEU A 100 8.45 -1.04 -15.04
CA LEU A 100 8.11 -1.37 -16.42
C LEU A 100 8.62 -0.35 -17.44
N TYR A 101 8.60 0.94 -17.09
CA TYR A 101 8.92 2.02 -18.02
C TYR A 101 10.39 2.44 -17.93
N THR A 102 10.82 3.02 -16.79
CA THR A 102 12.22 3.46 -16.65
C THR A 102 13.17 2.29 -16.40
N ARG A 103 12.64 1.18 -15.87
CA ARG A 103 13.40 -0.02 -15.47
C ARG A 103 14.56 0.31 -14.52
N ASP A 104 14.38 1.34 -13.70
CA ASP A 104 15.36 1.74 -12.69
C ASP A 104 15.13 0.97 -11.39
N ARG A 105 15.85 -0.14 -11.27
CA ARG A 105 15.81 -1.04 -10.12
C ARG A 105 16.15 -0.35 -8.80
N ARG A 106 17.08 0.61 -8.78
CA ARG A 106 17.48 1.26 -7.52
C ARG A 106 16.40 2.22 -7.05
N SER A 107 15.87 3.05 -7.95
CA SER A 107 14.75 3.94 -7.63
C SER A 107 13.51 3.14 -7.23
N LEU A 108 13.24 2.01 -7.89
CA LEU A 108 12.20 1.07 -7.48
C LEU A 108 12.42 0.53 -6.06
N GLY A 109 13.64 0.11 -5.74
CA GLY A 109 14.00 -0.39 -4.41
C GLY A 109 13.78 0.66 -3.32
N PHE A 110 14.23 1.90 -3.54
CA PHE A 110 13.97 3.01 -2.62
C PHE A 110 12.47 3.32 -2.49
N ALA A 111 11.72 3.30 -3.58
CA ALA A 111 10.28 3.53 -3.54
C ALA A 111 9.55 2.44 -2.71
N VAL A 112 9.91 1.17 -2.88
CA VAL A 112 9.36 0.06 -2.07
C VAL A 112 9.74 0.20 -0.59
N LEU A 113 10.99 0.57 -0.29
CA LEU A 113 11.43 0.82 1.09
C LEU A 113 10.78 2.06 1.71
N LEU A 114 10.43 3.08 0.93
CA LEU A 114 9.65 4.19 1.46
C LEU A 114 8.24 3.73 1.88
N GLY A 115 7.66 2.80 1.13
CA GLY A 115 6.42 2.11 1.51
C GLY A 115 6.50 1.33 2.83
N LEU A 116 7.69 0.90 3.25
CA LEU A 116 7.89 0.29 4.57
C LEU A 116 7.44 1.22 5.70
N ILE A 117 7.68 2.52 5.56
CA ILE A 117 7.32 3.51 6.59
C ILE A 117 5.80 3.52 6.77
N THR A 118 5.06 3.52 5.65
CA THR A 118 3.60 3.47 5.69
C THR A 118 3.10 2.15 6.26
N THR A 119 3.65 1.00 5.85
CA THR A 119 3.20 -0.30 6.35
C THR A 119 3.49 -0.51 7.84
N VAL A 120 4.61 0.01 8.34
CA VAL A 120 4.89 0.01 9.79
C VAL A 120 3.88 0.90 10.53
N ALA A 121 3.58 2.09 10.00
CA ALA A 121 2.56 2.96 10.59
C ALA A 121 1.19 2.27 10.61
N ASP A 122 0.80 1.62 9.52
CA ASP A 122 -0.44 0.84 9.39
C ASP A 122 -0.51 -0.28 10.44
N THR A 123 0.58 -1.03 10.59
CA THR A 123 0.71 -2.09 11.61
C THR A 123 0.46 -1.54 13.02
N VAL A 124 1.07 -0.39 13.35
CA VAL A 124 0.91 0.25 14.66
C VAL A 124 -0.51 0.79 14.86
N ILE A 125 -1.11 1.38 13.83
CA ILE A 125 -2.48 1.90 13.87
C ILE A 125 -3.45 0.76 14.16
N VAL A 126 -3.43 -0.31 13.36
CA VAL A 126 -4.35 -1.44 13.51
C VAL A 126 -4.18 -2.14 14.84
N TRP A 127 -2.93 -2.29 15.30
CA TRP A 127 -2.65 -2.85 16.62
C TRP A 127 -3.25 -2.01 17.75
N LYS A 128 -3.10 -0.67 17.68
CA LYS A 128 -3.67 0.25 18.67
C LYS A 128 -5.20 0.36 18.59
N SER A 129 -5.78 0.11 17.42
CA SER A 129 -7.24 0.06 17.22
C SER A 129 -7.89 -1.22 17.75
N GLY A 130 -7.11 -2.17 18.27
CA GLY A 130 -7.62 -3.36 18.95
C GLY A 130 -7.94 -4.55 18.04
N VAL A 131 -7.76 -4.42 16.72
CA VAL A 131 -8.04 -5.48 15.74
C VAL A 131 -6.79 -6.32 15.48
N ARG A 132 -6.40 -7.11 16.49
CA ARG A 132 -5.13 -7.84 16.50
C ARG A 132 -4.98 -8.89 15.39
N ASP A 133 -6.08 -9.50 14.96
CA ASP A 133 -6.07 -10.56 13.95
C ASP A 133 -5.56 -10.07 12.59
N LEU A 134 -5.72 -8.78 12.29
CA LEU A 134 -5.27 -8.18 11.03
C LEU A 134 -3.86 -7.58 11.11
N VAL A 135 -3.28 -7.46 12.31
CA VAL A 135 -1.90 -6.96 12.48
C VAL A 135 -0.89 -7.87 11.79
N VAL A 136 -1.14 -9.18 11.77
CA VAL A 136 -0.26 -10.15 11.09
C VAL A 136 -0.17 -9.87 9.60
N GLY A 137 -1.28 -9.49 8.96
CA GLY A 137 -1.29 -9.12 7.54
C GLY A 137 -0.38 -7.93 7.25
N HIS A 138 -0.45 -6.89 8.09
CA HIS A 138 0.41 -5.72 7.99
C HIS A 138 1.88 -6.04 8.29
N ALA A 139 2.16 -6.90 9.27
CA ALA A 139 3.51 -7.36 9.58
C ALA A 139 4.14 -8.16 8.43
N VAL A 140 3.37 -8.98 7.72
CA VAL A 140 3.82 -9.64 6.48
C VAL A 140 4.17 -8.59 5.42
N GLY A 141 3.38 -7.52 5.31
CA GLY A 141 3.68 -6.37 4.47
C GLY A 141 5.05 -5.74 4.79
N VAL A 142 5.36 -5.51 6.07
CA VAL A 142 6.66 -4.99 6.52
C VAL A 142 7.82 -5.87 6.03
N VAL A 143 7.69 -7.19 6.22
CA VAL A 143 8.71 -8.16 5.77
C VAL A 143 8.84 -8.14 4.24
N ASN A 144 7.73 -8.06 3.50
CA ASN A 144 7.74 -7.97 2.04
C ASN A 144 8.43 -6.70 1.55
N CYS A 145 8.15 -5.54 2.15
CA CYS A 145 8.82 -4.28 1.79
C CYS A 145 10.33 -4.37 2.01
N LEU A 146 10.78 -4.95 3.12
CA LEU A 146 12.20 -5.17 3.41
C LEU A 146 12.85 -6.16 2.43
N ALA A 147 12.21 -7.30 2.18
CA ALA A 147 12.74 -8.33 1.31
C ALA A 147 12.81 -7.87 -0.16
N VAL A 148 11.73 -7.26 -0.67
CA VAL A 148 11.66 -6.78 -2.06
C VAL A 148 12.51 -5.53 -2.23
N GLY A 149 12.31 -4.51 -1.38
CA GLY A 149 13.05 -3.25 -1.47
C GLY A 149 14.55 -3.44 -1.22
N GLY A 150 14.92 -4.19 -0.18
CA GLY A 150 16.31 -4.57 0.09
C GLY A 150 16.89 -5.44 -1.02
N GLY A 151 16.13 -6.41 -1.52
CA GLY A 151 16.55 -7.25 -2.64
C GLY A 151 16.78 -6.47 -3.94
N LEU A 152 15.99 -5.43 -4.20
CA LEU A 152 16.17 -4.50 -5.32
C LEU A 152 17.38 -3.56 -5.15
N LEU A 153 17.89 -3.36 -3.94
CA LEU A 153 19.11 -2.58 -3.73
C LEU A 153 20.36 -3.46 -3.70
N LEU A 154 20.25 -4.67 -3.15
CA LEU A 154 21.42 -5.52 -2.83
C LEU A 154 21.71 -6.61 -3.88
N TRP A 155 20.71 -7.21 -4.54
CA TRP A 155 20.90 -8.32 -5.50
C TRP A 155 20.75 -7.96 -7.00
N GLY A 156 21.85 -7.62 -7.64
CA GLY A 156 21.90 -7.27 -9.06
C GLY A 156 21.89 -8.46 -10.01
N ARG A 157 21.69 -8.16 -11.31
CA ARG A 157 21.73 -9.12 -12.43
C ARG A 157 23.10 -9.79 -12.65
N GLY A 158 24.11 -9.44 -11.86
CA GLY A 158 25.46 -10.02 -11.93
C GLY A 158 25.85 -10.84 -10.70
N ASP A 159 24.98 -10.94 -9.68
CA ASP A 159 25.31 -11.65 -8.45
C ASP A 159 25.13 -13.16 -8.59
N ALA A 160 25.89 -13.95 -7.82
CA ALA A 160 25.99 -15.40 -7.96
C ALA A 160 24.66 -16.18 -7.77
N TRP A 161 23.63 -15.52 -7.25
CA TRP A 161 22.29 -16.07 -7.02
C TRP A 161 21.35 -15.78 -8.20
N TRP A 162 21.91 -15.28 -9.31
CA TRP A 162 21.35 -15.10 -10.66
C TRP A 162 22.22 -15.85 -11.70
#